data_AF-C6VU22-F1
#
_entry.id   AF-C6VU22-F1
#
_cell.length_a   1.000
_cell.length_b   1.000
_cell.length_c   1.000
_cell.angle_alpha   90.00
_cell.angle_beta   90.00
_cell.angle_gamma   90.00
#
_symmetry.space_group_name_H-M   'P 1'
#
loop_
_entity.id
_entity.type
_entity.pdbx_description
1 polymer ?
#
loop_
_entity_poly.entity_id
_entity_poly.type
_entity_poly.pdbx_seq_one_letter_code
_entity_poly.pdbx_strand_id
1 'polypeptide(L)'
;MIMGMKNWTSFKWRIALLTWGAMAIAWQAGAQALTRRDADEIRVLAREKVKGLNDLLNAIANEDLSNYERRYLMMNSYMPSNDQIFINDGVIVEDDVDPKHKASAPGLDTPIEKYLSNFDLFYVKSETNTIEFTNLVVSDVKVDKYPFVKVFYTQHFKGKSNKDNTPYQPITRVAELRADKSGNDWIVFLTRVAFNSAESAKSVPVTPKPSATYDSLQRKKEPVVSKASDRPPVAKPEDAKEGERVFKELNKPNAQAAANARKWGAIKLGAGVAALAFGAVTYSMLNKDYKDYKSRIDNPEGLMSYAKPGIYVSVGAAAVGIGVSLTSLFDFKRAKQLSQ
;
A
#
# COMPACT_ATOMS: atom_id res chain seq x y z
N MET A 1 -67.11 -27.43 47.94
CA MET A 1 -67.44 -26.85 46.61
C MET A 1 -66.17 -26.18 46.11
N ILE A 2 -65.37 -26.90 45.33
CA ILE A 2 -64.01 -26.51 44.93
C ILE A 2 -64.07 -26.19 43.43
N MET A 3 -63.91 -24.91 43.09
CA MET A 3 -63.93 -24.42 41.71
C MET A 3 -62.49 -24.28 41.23
N GLY A 4 -62.12 -25.09 40.23
CA GLY A 4 -60.80 -25.07 39.61
C GLY A 4 -60.67 -23.98 38.56
N MET A 5 -59.62 -23.17 38.66
CA MET A 5 -59.19 -22.24 37.61
C MET A 5 -58.25 -22.95 36.63
N LYS A 6 -58.63 -22.89 35.37
CA LYS A 6 -58.02 -23.56 34.21
C LYS A 6 -56.99 -22.60 33.57
N ASN A 7 -55.72 -23.00 33.58
CA ASN A 7 -54.61 -22.25 32.98
C ASN A 7 -54.73 -22.18 31.44
N TRP A 8 -54.76 -20.96 30.91
CA TRP A 8 -55.00 -20.68 29.47
C TRP A 8 -54.00 -19.67 28.90
N THR A 9 -52.69 -19.90 29.07
CA THR A 9 -51.65 -18.96 28.61
C THR A 9 -50.46 -19.58 27.88
N SER A 10 -50.47 -20.88 27.52
CA SER A 10 -49.29 -21.53 26.91
C SER A 10 -49.33 -21.74 25.39
N PHE A 11 -50.41 -21.35 24.69
CA PHE A 11 -50.57 -21.75 23.27
C PHE A 11 -50.09 -20.72 22.23
N LYS A 12 -50.03 -19.42 22.56
CA LYS A 12 -49.72 -18.37 21.57
C LYS A 12 -48.22 -18.16 21.29
N TRP A 13 -47.32 -18.62 22.15
CA TRP A 13 -45.86 -18.48 21.95
C TRP A 13 -45.20 -19.59 21.13
N ARG A 14 -45.92 -20.69 20.83
CA ARG A 14 -45.36 -21.81 20.04
C ARG A 14 -45.53 -21.66 18.53
N ILE A 15 -46.40 -20.76 18.06
CA ILE A 15 -46.63 -20.54 16.61
C ILE A 15 -45.73 -19.41 16.07
N ALA A 16 -45.27 -18.49 16.92
CA ALA A 16 -44.34 -17.43 16.50
C ALA A 16 -42.88 -17.91 16.29
N LEU A 17 -42.58 -19.17 16.61
CA LEU A 17 -41.24 -19.78 16.47
C LEU A 17 -41.09 -20.64 15.20
N LEU A 18 -42.10 -20.69 14.32
CA LEU A 18 -42.09 -21.52 13.10
C LEU A 18 -41.97 -20.73 11.79
N THR A 19 -41.95 -19.39 11.82
CA THR A 19 -41.87 -18.55 10.60
C THR A 19 -40.54 -17.81 10.42
N TRP A 20 -39.50 -18.16 11.17
CA TRP A 20 -38.11 -17.68 10.99
C TRP A 20 -37.15 -18.80 10.53
N GLY A 21 -37.68 -19.90 9.98
CA GLY A 21 -36.91 -21.10 9.64
C GLY A 21 -36.61 -21.33 8.17
N ALA A 22 -36.85 -20.37 7.25
CA ALA A 22 -36.88 -20.66 5.82
C ALA A 22 -36.13 -19.68 4.89
N MET A 23 -35.07 -18.99 5.36
CA MET A 23 -34.16 -18.24 4.47
C MET A 23 -32.68 -18.38 4.86
N ALA A 24 -32.27 -19.58 5.26
CA ALA A 24 -30.86 -19.97 5.19
C ALA A 24 -30.62 -20.67 3.84
N ILE A 25 -30.86 -19.97 2.72
CA ILE A 25 -30.29 -20.40 1.44
C ILE A 25 -28.80 -20.19 1.60
N ALA A 26 -28.13 -21.30 1.87
CA ALA A 26 -26.70 -21.40 1.98
C ALA A 26 -26.06 -20.78 0.73
N TRP A 27 -25.47 -19.59 0.90
CA TRP A 27 -24.33 -19.20 0.07
C TRP A 27 -23.17 -20.12 0.44
N GLN A 28 -23.23 -21.35 -0.08
CA GLN A 28 -22.02 -22.08 -0.37
C GLN A 28 -21.39 -21.34 -1.54
N ALA A 29 -20.59 -20.31 -1.23
CA ALA A 29 -19.62 -19.78 -2.15
C ALA A 29 -18.73 -20.97 -2.54
N GLY A 30 -19.05 -21.58 -3.68
CA GLY A 30 -18.30 -22.73 -4.19
C GLY A 30 -16.87 -22.26 -4.38
N ALA A 31 -15.95 -22.79 -3.58
CA ALA A 31 -14.53 -22.63 -3.80
C ALA A 31 -14.26 -23.17 -5.20
N GLN A 32 -14.09 -22.27 -6.18
CA GLN A 32 -13.74 -22.67 -7.53
C GLN A 32 -12.44 -23.47 -7.44
N ALA A 33 -12.47 -24.71 -7.90
CA ALA A 33 -11.28 -25.55 -7.91
C ALA A 33 -10.21 -24.85 -8.74
N LEU A 34 -9.03 -24.65 -8.14
CA LEU A 34 -7.89 -24.02 -8.80
C LEU A 34 -7.50 -24.87 -10.02
N THR A 35 -7.52 -24.28 -11.22
CA THR A 35 -7.10 -25.02 -12.41
C THR A 35 -5.58 -25.17 -12.46
N ARG A 36 -5.09 -26.14 -13.23
CA ARG A 36 -3.63 -26.29 -13.44
C ARG A 36 -3.01 -25.02 -14.04
N ARG A 37 -3.72 -24.37 -14.96
CA ARG A 37 -3.29 -23.11 -15.58
C ARG A 37 -3.15 -22.00 -14.54
N ASP A 38 -4.13 -21.86 -13.65
CA ASP A 38 -4.07 -20.89 -12.55
C ASP A 38 -2.86 -21.16 -11.64
N ALA A 39 -2.61 -22.42 -11.30
CA ALA A 39 -1.47 -22.81 -10.48
C ALA A 39 -0.13 -22.46 -11.14
N ASP A 40 0.02 -22.71 -12.44
CA ASP A 40 1.23 -22.37 -13.19
C ASP A 40 1.45 -20.84 -13.26
N GLU A 41 0.37 -20.07 -13.47
CA GLU A 41 0.41 -18.60 -13.46
C GLU A 41 0.85 -18.05 -12.09
N ILE A 42 0.23 -18.53 -11.00
CA ILE A 42 0.59 -18.14 -9.63
C ILE A 42 2.07 -18.43 -9.34
N ARG A 43 2.60 -19.57 -9.79
CA ARG A 43 4.02 -19.92 -9.59
C ARG A 43 4.97 -18.97 -10.30
N VAL A 44 4.63 -18.54 -11.52
CA VAL A 44 5.40 -17.56 -12.27
C VAL A 44 5.37 -16.21 -11.56
N LEU A 45 4.19 -15.72 -11.20
CA LEU A 45 4.01 -14.47 -10.47
C LEU A 45 4.76 -14.47 -9.12
N ALA A 46 4.72 -15.60 -8.40
CA ALA A 46 5.42 -15.73 -7.13
C ALA A 46 6.94 -15.63 -7.27
N ARG A 47 7.51 -16.26 -8.31
CA ARG A 47 8.95 -16.13 -8.62
C ARG A 47 9.32 -14.67 -8.91
N GLU A 48 8.53 -13.99 -9.74
CA GLU A 48 8.77 -12.58 -10.07
C GLU A 48 8.64 -11.66 -8.85
N LYS A 49 7.72 -11.94 -7.93
CA LYS A 49 7.61 -11.17 -6.67
C LYS A 49 8.83 -11.33 -5.76
N VAL A 50 9.45 -12.51 -5.71
CA VAL A 50 10.70 -12.72 -4.95
C VAL A 50 11.89 -12.01 -5.60
N LYS A 51 11.93 -11.92 -6.94
CA LYS A 51 12.91 -11.06 -7.63
C LYS A 51 12.66 -9.58 -7.32
N GLY A 52 11.41 -9.14 -7.31
CA GLY A 52 11.05 -7.77 -6.91
C GLY A 52 11.49 -7.42 -5.48
N LEU A 53 11.52 -8.39 -4.57
CA LEU A 53 12.12 -8.20 -3.24
C LEU A 53 13.64 -7.96 -3.32
N ASN A 54 14.36 -8.75 -4.12
CA ASN A 54 15.80 -8.54 -4.36
C ASN A 54 16.07 -7.15 -4.93
N ASP A 55 15.26 -6.72 -5.90
CA ASP A 55 15.41 -5.42 -6.55
C ASP A 55 15.10 -4.27 -5.57
N LEU A 56 14.06 -4.40 -4.75
CA LEU A 56 13.75 -3.44 -3.68
C LEU A 56 14.92 -3.28 -2.70
N LEU A 57 15.49 -4.39 -2.22
CA LEU A 57 16.60 -4.34 -1.27
C LEU A 57 17.84 -3.71 -1.89
N ASN A 58 18.15 -4.01 -3.15
CA ASN A 58 19.25 -3.35 -3.87
C ASN A 58 18.99 -1.86 -4.05
N ALA A 59 17.75 -1.45 -4.37
CA ALA A 59 17.38 -0.04 -4.48
C ALA A 59 17.54 0.69 -3.13
N ILE A 60 17.10 0.09 -2.02
CA ILE A 60 17.30 0.66 -0.67
C ILE A 60 18.80 0.72 -0.30
N ALA A 61 19.60 -0.24 -0.75
CA ALA A 61 21.05 -0.25 -0.52
C ALA A 61 21.84 0.71 -1.42
N ASN A 62 21.20 1.37 -2.39
CA ASN A 62 21.86 2.29 -3.30
C ASN A 62 22.20 3.61 -2.59
N GLU A 63 23.46 4.04 -2.69
CA GLU A 63 23.95 5.28 -2.06
C GLU A 63 23.54 6.57 -2.79
N ASP A 64 23.27 6.51 -4.10
CA ASP A 64 22.84 7.64 -4.92
C ASP A 64 21.42 8.10 -4.59
N LEU A 65 20.60 7.21 -4.02
CA LEU A 65 19.25 7.57 -3.60
C LEU A 65 19.27 8.45 -2.35
N SER A 66 18.41 9.45 -2.33
CA SER A 66 18.19 10.24 -1.12
C SER A 66 17.45 9.41 -0.05
N ASN A 67 17.55 9.84 1.21
CA ASN A 67 16.77 9.26 2.31
C ASN A 67 15.26 9.31 2.06
N TYR A 68 14.79 10.35 1.36
CA TYR A 68 13.36 10.50 1.05
C TYR A 68 12.90 9.46 0.04
N GLU A 69 13.67 9.25 -1.04
CA GLU A 69 13.36 8.27 -2.08
C GLU A 69 13.37 6.85 -1.53
N ARG A 70 14.35 6.48 -0.70
CA ARG A 70 14.38 5.18 -0.03
C ARG A 70 13.16 4.96 0.85
N ARG A 71 12.76 5.96 1.66
CA ARG A 71 11.54 5.88 2.48
C ARG A 71 10.28 5.72 1.64
N TYR A 72 10.21 6.42 0.51
CA TYR A 72 9.10 6.29 -0.42
C TYR A 72 9.02 4.88 -1.02
N LEU A 73 10.15 4.31 -1.46
CA LEU A 73 10.24 2.94 -1.95
C LEU A 73 9.82 1.92 -0.88
N MET A 74 10.35 2.06 0.34
CA MET A 74 9.98 1.20 1.48
C MET A 74 8.47 1.25 1.73
N MET A 75 7.89 2.45 1.82
CA MET A 75 6.45 2.62 2.10
C MET A 75 5.57 2.04 0.97
N ASN A 76 5.91 2.29 -0.29
CA ASN A 76 5.15 1.78 -1.42
C ASN A 76 5.19 0.25 -1.54
N SER A 77 6.26 -0.38 -1.05
CA SER A 77 6.41 -1.84 -1.11
C SER A 77 5.32 -2.61 -0.34
N TYR A 78 4.73 -2.00 0.70
CA TYR A 78 3.68 -2.61 1.52
C TYR A 78 2.36 -1.82 1.54
N MET A 79 2.32 -0.60 1.00
CA MET A 79 1.09 0.19 0.85
C MET A 79 0.39 -0.12 -0.48
N PRO A 80 -0.96 0.03 -0.57
CA PRO A 80 -1.69 -0.18 -1.81
C PRO A 80 -1.21 0.75 -2.94
N SER A 81 -0.41 0.18 -3.84
CA SER A 81 0.24 0.84 -4.98
C SER A 81 0.56 -0.20 -6.07
N ASN A 82 0.98 0.23 -7.25
CA ASN A 82 1.40 -0.69 -8.32
C ASN A 82 2.71 -1.42 -7.97
N ASP A 83 3.52 -0.83 -7.10
CA ASP A 83 4.83 -1.36 -6.67
C ASP A 83 4.70 -2.20 -5.39
N GLN A 84 3.47 -2.50 -4.96
CA GLN A 84 3.22 -3.31 -3.78
C GLN A 84 3.70 -4.75 -4.00
N ILE A 85 4.62 -5.19 -3.15
CA ILE A 85 5.10 -6.57 -3.11
C ILE A 85 4.65 -7.31 -1.85
N PHE A 86 4.40 -6.60 -0.76
CA PHE A 86 3.90 -7.13 0.51
C PHE A 86 2.40 -6.84 0.65
N ILE A 87 1.65 -7.78 1.23
CA ILE A 87 0.18 -7.62 1.35
C ILE A 87 -0.21 -6.41 2.21
N ASN A 88 0.57 -6.11 3.25
CA ASN A 88 0.44 -4.95 4.14
C ASN A 88 1.72 -4.78 4.97
N ASP A 89 1.72 -3.80 5.87
CA ASP A 89 2.82 -3.50 6.80
C ASP A 89 2.95 -4.47 7.99
N GLY A 90 1.94 -5.32 8.20
CA GLY A 90 1.93 -6.38 9.22
C GLY A 90 2.66 -7.65 8.81
N VAL A 91 3.21 -7.72 7.59
CA VAL A 91 4.00 -8.86 7.13
C VAL A 91 5.18 -9.07 8.06
N ILE A 92 5.39 -10.32 8.48
CA ILE A 92 6.49 -10.69 9.36
C ILE A 92 7.69 -11.17 8.54
N VAL A 93 8.86 -10.61 8.87
CA VAL A 93 10.16 -10.97 8.33
C VAL A 93 11.07 -11.38 9.50
N GLU A 94 11.65 -12.58 9.43
CA GLU A 94 12.70 -12.97 10.37
C GLU A 94 13.98 -12.17 10.06
N ASP A 95 14.47 -11.40 11.03
CA ASP A 95 15.54 -10.42 10.89
C ASP A 95 16.91 -11.07 10.60
N ASP A 96 17.48 -10.72 9.44
CA ASP A 96 18.82 -11.08 8.98
C ASP A 96 19.71 -9.84 8.74
N VAL A 97 19.29 -8.67 9.23
CA VAL A 97 20.05 -7.42 9.13
C VAL A 97 21.28 -7.46 10.03
N ASP A 98 21.24 -8.18 11.15
CA ASP A 98 22.43 -8.51 11.93
C ASP A 98 23.09 -9.79 11.35
N PRO A 99 24.34 -9.73 10.86
CA PRO A 99 25.04 -10.89 10.29
C PRO A 99 25.26 -12.06 11.28
N LYS A 100 24.98 -11.85 12.58
CA LYS A 100 25.00 -12.91 13.60
C LYS A 100 23.73 -13.76 13.58
N HIS A 101 22.64 -13.28 12.99
CA HIS A 101 21.40 -14.05 12.83
C HIS A 101 21.53 -14.97 11.60
N LYS A 102 21.79 -16.26 11.85
CA LYS A 102 22.05 -17.25 10.78
C LYS A 102 20.96 -18.31 10.65
N ALA A 103 20.04 -18.37 11.59
CA ALA A 103 19.00 -19.38 11.66
C ALA A 103 17.77 -18.80 12.36
N SER A 104 16.64 -19.48 12.18
CA SER A 104 15.42 -19.15 12.91
C SER A 104 15.67 -19.26 14.42
N ALA A 105 15.33 -18.19 15.13
CA ALA A 105 15.43 -18.08 16.56
C ALA A 105 14.26 -17.25 17.09
N PRO A 106 13.79 -17.52 18.32
CA PRO A 106 12.74 -16.70 18.94
C PRO A 106 13.16 -15.22 19.00
N GLY A 107 12.23 -14.33 18.67
CA GLY A 107 12.45 -12.88 18.75
C GLY A 107 13.05 -12.23 17.50
N LEU A 108 13.32 -13.01 16.43
CA LEU A 108 13.75 -12.47 15.14
C LEU A 108 12.58 -11.98 14.27
N ASP A 109 11.35 -12.32 14.63
CA ASP A 109 10.17 -11.87 13.90
C ASP A 109 10.00 -10.34 14.02
N THR A 110 10.09 -9.65 12.88
CA THR A 110 9.92 -8.21 12.80
C THR A 110 8.86 -7.84 11.76
N PRO A 111 8.01 -6.84 12.01
CA PRO A 111 7.14 -6.27 10.97
C PRO A 111 7.98 -5.71 9.82
N ILE A 112 7.49 -5.82 8.59
CA ILE A 112 8.23 -5.44 7.38
C ILE A 112 8.71 -3.99 7.40
N GLU A 113 7.91 -3.05 7.93
CA GLU A 113 8.31 -1.66 8.07
C GLU A 113 9.60 -1.51 8.91
N LYS A 114 9.64 -2.22 10.05
CA LYS A 114 10.80 -2.21 10.95
C LYS A 114 11.99 -2.91 10.30
N TYR A 115 11.77 -4.03 9.63
CA TYR A 115 12.81 -4.75 8.89
C TYR A 115 13.48 -3.85 7.85
N LEU A 116 12.71 -3.22 6.96
CA LEU A 116 13.25 -2.36 5.91
C LEU A 116 13.96 -1.12 6.49
N SER A 117 13.43 -0.55 7.57
CA SER A 117 14.07 0.58 8.26
C SER A 117 15.40 0.19 8.91
N ASN A 118 15.46 -0.98 9.55
CA ASN A 118 16.70 -1.53 10.09
C ASN A 118 17.70 -1.80 8.97
N PHE A 119 17.23 -2.35 7.85
CA PHE A 119 18.06 -2.62 6.68
C PHE A 119 18.71 -1.34 6.11
N ASP A 120 17.95 -0.26 5.89
CA ASP A 120 18.48 1.05 5.44
C ASP A 120 19.52 1.65 6.40
N LEU A 121 19.37 1.39 7.71
CA LEU A 121 20.25 1.93 8.74
C LEU A 121 21.55 1.14 8.90
N PHE A 122 21.46 -0.19 8.86
CA PHE A 122 22.53 -1.08 9.29
C PHE A 122 23.25 -1.80 8.14
N TYR A 123 22.72 -1.78 6.92
CA TYR A 123 23.44 -2.29 5.76
C TYR A 123 24.32 -1.20 5.13
N VAL A 124 25.57 -1.50 4.82
CA VAL A 124 26.47 -0.56 4.13
C VAL A 124 25.98 -0.36 2.69
N LYS A 125 25.75 0.90 2.32
CA LYS A 125 25.27 1.31 0.99
C LYS A 125 26.38 1.21 -0.06
N SER A 126 25.99 1.06 -1.31
CA SER A 126 26.92 0.97 -2.45
C SER A 126 26.28 1.52 -3.72
N GLU A 127 27.09 2.05 -4.64
CA GLU A 127 26.68 2.41 -6.01
C GLU A 127 26.26 1.18 -6.84
N THR A 128 26.71 -0.02 -6.47
CA THR A 128 26.47 -1.27 -7.22
C THR A 128 25.53 -2.22 -6.48
N ASN A 129 24.83 -3.08 -7.23
CA ASN A 129 23.99 -4.11 -6.63
C ASN A 129 24.84 -5.12 -5.84
N THR A 130 24.66 -5.14 -4.53
CA THR A 130 25.40 -6.02 -3.60
C THR A 130 24.55 -7.15 -3.03
N ILE A 131 23.27 -7.23 -3.38
CA ILE A 131 22.34 -8.23 -2.88
C ILE A 131 21.95 -9.15 -4.01
N GLU A 132 22.02 -10.46 -3.78
CA GLU A 132 21.74 -11.46 -4.78
C GLU A 132 20.89 -12.59 -4.21
N PHE A 133 19.81 -12.92 -4.92
CA PHE A 133 18.99 -14.09 -4.64
C PHE A 133 19.28 -15.16 -5.70
N THR A 134 19.69 -16.36 -5.26
CA THR A 134 20.01 -17.50 -6.12
C THR A 134 19.17 -18.72 -5.74
N ASN A 135 19.22 -19.78 -6.55
CA ASN A 135 18.53 -21.06 -6.28
C ASN A 135 17.02 -20.93 -6.02
N LEU A 136 16.33 -20.11 -6.83
CA LEU A 136 14.89 -19.88 -6.66
C LEU A 136 14.06 -21.12 -7.06
N VAL A 137 13.51 -21.80 -6.07
CA VAL A 137 12.65 -22.98 -6.24
C VAL A 137 11.25 -22.67 -5.73
N VAL A 138 10.26 -22.75 -6.63
CA VAL A 138 8.85 -22.47 -6.32
C VAL A 138 8.14 -23.78 -6.02
N SER A 139 7.47 -23.89 -4.87
CA SER A 139 6.67 -25.06 -4.50
C SER A 139 5.40 -25.19 -5.36
N ASP A 140 4.67 -26.29 -5.18
CA ASP A 140 3.32 -26.39 -5.70
C ASP A 140 2.38 -25.41 -4.97
N VAL A 141 1.35 -24.96 -5.68
CA VAL A 141 0.31 -24.10 -5.12
C VAL A 141 -0.61 -24.95 -4.25
N LYS A 142 -0.85 -24.50 -3.02
CA LYS A 142 -1.75 -25.14 -2.07
C LYS A 142 -2.95 -24.23 -1.85
N VAL A 143 -4.10 -24.82 -1.55
CA VAL A 143 -5.33 -24.08 -1.22
C VAL A 143 -5.70 -24.44 0.21
N ASP A 144 -5.78 -23.41 1.05
CA ASP A 144 -6.34 -23.49 2.40
C ASP A 144 -7.45 -22.43 2.51
N LYS A 145 -7.27 -21.38 3.33
CA LYS A 145 -8.16 -20.20 3.33
C LYS A 145 -8.07 -19.38 2.03
N TYR A 146 -6.91 -19.45 1.38
CA TYR A 146 -6.61 -18.81 0.10
C TYR A 146 -5.56 -19.66 -0.65
N PRO A 147 -5.43 -19.53 -1.97
CA PRO A 147 -4.30 -20.11 -2.70
C PRO A 147 -2.99 -19.46 -2.24
N PHE A 148 -1.99 -20.28 -1.94
CA PHE A 148 -0.67 -19.83 -1.50
C PHE A 148 0.44 -20.71 -2.04
N VAL A 149 1.65 -20.16 -2.07
CA VAL A 149 2.85 -20.82 -2.58
C VAL A 149 4.06 -20.40 -1.77
N LYS A 150 5.04 -21.30 -1.64
CA LYS A 150 6.32 -21.02 -0.99
C LYS A 150 7.43 -20.99 -2.04
N VAL A 151 8.33 -20.02 -1.91
CA VAL A 151 9.51 -19.88 -2.77
C VAL A 151 10.75 -19.99 -1.89
N PHE A 152 11.55 -21.01 -2.14
CA PHE A 152 12.82 -21.24 -1.47
C PHE A 152 13.94 -20.60 -2.29
N TYR A 153 14.87 -19.94 -1.62
CA TYR A 153 16.00 -19.27 -2.28
C TYR A 153 17.19 -19.13 -1.34
N THR A 154 18.37 -18.86 -1.91
CA THR A 154 19.57 -18.47 -1.17
C THR A 154 19.77 -16.97 -1.34
N GLN A 155 19.77 -16.25 -0.22
CA GLN A 155 20.03 -14.82 -0.16
C GLN A 155 21.50 -14.58 0.20
N HIS A 156 22.16 -13.68 -0.51
CA HIS A 156 23.52 -13.27 -0.20
C HIS A 156 23.65 -11.75 -0.24
N PHE A 157 23.98 -11.18 0.90
CA PHE A 157 24.39 -9.79 1.03
C PHE A 157 25.92 -9.71 0.90
N LYS A 158 26.44 -9.24 -0.24
CA LYS A 158 27.89 -9.16 -0.50
C LYS A 158 28.56 -8.01 0.27
N GLY A 159 27.77 -7.08 0.80
CA GLY A 159 28.22 -5.98 1.63
C GLY A 159 28.52 -6.39 3.08
N LYS A 160 28.52 -5.41 3.98
CA LYS A 160 28.86 -5.56 5.39
C LYS A 160 27.88 -4.78 6.26
N SER A 161 27.82 -5.09 7.54
CA SER A 161 27.04 -4.30 8.50
C SER A 161 27.73 -2.98 8.81
N ASN A 162 26.99 -1.87 8.84
CA ASN A 162 27.48 -0.56 9.26
C ASN A 162 27.70 -0.46 10.79
N LYS A 163 27.20 -1.43 11.56
CA LYS A 163 27.32 -1.45 13.02
C LYS A 163 28.69 -1.93 13.48
N ASP A 164 29.20 -3.01 12.90
CA ASP A 164 30.44 -3.65 13.33
C ASP A 164 31.34 -4.12 12.15
N ASN A 165 31.01 -3.72 10.92
CA ASN A 165 31.75 -4.07 9.70
C ASN A 165 31.85 -5.58 9.43
N THR A 166 30.99 -6.39 10.05
CA THR A 166 30.96 -7.84 9.85
C THR A 166 30.37 -8.16 8.47
N PRO A 167 31.03 -9.00 7.64
CA PRO A 167 30.47 -9.45 6.38
C PRO A 167 29.33 -10.46 6.60
N TYR A 168 28.32 -10.40 5.75
CA TYR A 168 27.22 -11.37 5.79
C TYR A 168 27.64 -12.70 5.16
N GLN A 169 26.92 -13.76 5.51
CA GLN A 169 27.05 -15.07 4.90
C GLN A 169 25.82 -15.33 4.02
N PRO A 170 25.92 -16.19 2.99
CA PRO A 170 24.76 -16.68 2.28
C PRO A 170 23.82 -17.44 3.21
N ILE A 171 22.52 -17.14 3.17
CA ILE A 171 21.49 -17.76 4.01
C ILE A 171 20.35 -18.29 3.15
N THR A 172 19.83 -19.46 3.49
CA THR A 172 18.65 -20.02 2.83
C THR A 172 17.37 -19.48 3.47
N ARG A 173 16.45 -19.02 2.63
CA ARG A 173 15.20 -18.35 3.01
C ARG A 173 14.02 -19.01 2.33
N VAL A 174 12.85 -18.78 2.90
CA VAL A 174 11.55 -19.14 2.34
C VAL A 174 10.64 -17.91 2.38
N ALA A 175 10.13 -17.53 1.22
CA ALA A 175 9.08 -16.54 1.07
C ALA A 175 7.73 -17.24 0.93
N GLU A 176 6.76 -16.86 1.74
CA GLU A 176 5.37 -17.30 1.61
C GLU A 176 4.55 -16.22 0.92
N LEU A 177 3.84 -16.63 -0.13
CA LEU A 177 3.05 -15.73 -0.94
C LEU A 177 1.61 -16.19 -1.02
N ARG A 178 0.69 -15.22 -0.85
CA ARG A 178 -0.74 -15.38 -1.06
C ARG A 178 -1.11 -14.93 -2.47
N ALA A 179 -1.98 -15.68 -3.12
CA ALA A 179 -2.57 -15.29 -4.39
C ALA A 179 -4.04 -14.90 -4.20
N ASP A 180 -4.40 -13.73 -4.71
CA ASP A 180 -5.77 -13.21 -4.74
C ASP A 180 -6.20 -13.03 -6.20
N LYS A 181 -7.47 -13.31 -6.49
CA LYS A 181 -8.04 -13.14 -7.82
C LYS A 181 -8.66 -11.75 -7.95
N SER A 182 -8.20 -10.96 -8.90
CA SER A 182 -8.71 -9.61 -9.17
C SER A 182 -9.29 -9.56 -10.58
N GLY A 183 -10.60 -9.76 -10.70
CA GLY A 183 -11.25 -9.95 -11.99
C GLY A 183 -10.85 -11.30 -12.59
N ASN A 184 -10.18 -11.27 -13.75
CA ASN A 184 -9.69 -12.47 -14.43
C ASN A 184 -8.22 -12.79 -14.14
N ASP A 185 -7.49 -11.87 -13.53
CA ASP A 185 -6.05 -11.99 -13.33
C ASP A 185 -5.72 -12.40 -11.90
N TRP A 186 -4.62 -13.13 -11.75
CA TRP A 186 -4.05 -13.46 -10.45
C TRP A 186 -3.08 -12.37 -10.00
N ILE A 187 -3.15 -12.00 -8.71
CA ILE A 187 -2.20 -11.09 -8.07
C ILE A 187 -1.59 -11.82 -6.87
N VAL A 188 -0.28 -11.71 -6.71
CA VAL A 188 0.47 -12.39 -5.65
C VAL A 188 1.16 -11.38 -4.75
N PHE A 189 1.08 -11.60 -3.44
CA PHE A 189 1.70 -10.77 -2.41
C PHE A 189 2.51 -11.60 -1.42
N LEU A 190 3.66 -11.08 -0.99
CA LEU A 190 4.44 -11.61 0.11
C LEU A 190 3.65 -11.45 1.42
N THR A 191 3.56 -12.53 2.17
CA THR A 191 2.87 -12.61 3.46
C THR A 191 3.82 -12.92 4.62
N ARG A 192 4.93 -13.60 4.34
CA ARG A 192 5.99 -13.89 5.31
C ARG A 192 7.32 -14.11 4.60
N VAL A 193 8.42 -13.71 5.23
CA VAL A 193 9.79 -14.10 4.84
C VAL A 193 10.50 -14.69 6.06
N ALA A 194 10.98 -15.92 5.95
CA ALA A 194 11.62 -16.65 7.04
C ALA A 194 12.90 -17.36 6.59
N PHE A 195 13.76 -17.73 7.52
CA PHE A 195 14.83 -18.70 7.32
C PHE A 195 14.25 -20.05 6.90
N ASN A 196 14.96 -20.76 6.04
CA ASN A 196 14.56 -22.09 5.60
C ASN A 196 14.83 -23.10 6.72
N SER A 197 13.79 -23.43 7.49
CA SER A 197 13.82 -24.39 8.58
C SER A 197 12.73 -25.46 8.34
N ALA A 198 12.85 -26.59 9.04
CA ALA A 198 11.82 -27.63 8.96
C ALA A 198 10.44 -27.13 9.40
N GLU A 199 10.41 -26.16 10.33
CA GLU A 199 9.18 -25.52 10.80
C GLU A 199 8.60 -24.57 9.75
N SER A 200 9.43 -23.69 9.15
CA SER A 200 8.95 -22.76 8.14
C SER A 200 8.47 -23.48 6.88
N ALA A 201 9.10 -24.61 6.51
CA ALA A 201 8.62 -25.47 5.43
C ALA A 201 7.21 -26.04 5.68
N LYS A 202 6.91 -26.46 6.93
CA LYS A 202 5.64 -27.09 7.31
C LYS A 202 4.57 -26.12 7.82
N SER A 203 4.94 -24.87 8.09
CA SER A 203 4.03 -23.87 8.65
C SER A 203 2.79 -23.66 7.76
N VAL A 204 1.64 -23.49 8.43
CA VAL A 204 0.36 -23.11 7.84
C VAL A 204 0.42 -21.61 7.50
N PRO A 205 -0.17 -21.18 6.38
CA PRO A 205 -0.13 -19.78 6.01
C PRO A 205 -0.77 -18.89 7.07
N VAL A 206 -0.09 -17.80 7.39
CA VAL A 206 -0.55 -16.81 8.38
C VAL A 206 -1.03 -15.57 7.65
N THR A 207 -2.24 -15.12 7.94
CA THR A 207 -2.73 -13.84 7.40
C THR A 207 -2.15 -12.69 8.22
N PRO A 208 -1.30 -11.83 7.64
CA PRO A 208 -0.71 -10.72 8.38
C PRO A 208 -1.79 -9.72 8.80
N LYS A 209 -1.75 -9.31 10.07
CA LYS A 209 -2.68 -8.29 10.60
C LYS A 209 -2.11 -6.91 10.30
N PRO A 210 -2.79 -6.05 9.52
CA PRO A 210 -2.32 -4.70 9.24
C PRO A 210 -2.14 -3.88 10.52
N SER A 211 -1.24 -2.88 10.48
CA SER A 211 -1.15 -1.90 11.57
C SER A 211 -2.35 -0.95 11.56
N ALA A 212 -2.60 -0.28 12.69
CA ALA A 212 -3.63 0.75 12.79
C ALA A 212 -3.40 1.91 11.80
N THR A 213 -2.13 2.22 11.50
CA THR A 213 -1.76 3.25 10.52
C THR A 213 -2.22 2.84 9.12
N TYR A 214 -1.96 1.60 8.72
CA TYR A 214 -2.40 1.06 7.44
C TYR A 214 -3.93 1.09 7.29
N ASP A 215 -4.65 0.63 8.31
CA ASP A 215 -6.12 0.63 8.32
C ASP A 215 -6.69 2.05 8.17
N SER A 216 -6.08 3.04 8.82
CA SER A 216 -6.53 4.43 8.72
C SER A 216 -6.37 5.02 7.31
N LEU A 217 -5.30 4.64 6.60
CA LEU A 217 -5.02 5.08 5.24
C LEU A 217 -5.95 4.43 4.22
N GLN A 218 -6.31 3.16 4.42
CA GLN A 218 -7.26 2.47 3.55
C GLN A 218 -8.68 3.05 3.68
N ARG A 219 -9.15 3.29 4.92
CA ARG A 219 -10.49 3.86 5.16
C ARG A 219 -10.67 5.23 4.51
N LYS A 220 -9.61 6.01 4.37
CA LYS A 220 -9.67 7.34 3.74
C LYS A 220 -9.87 7.29 2.21
N LYS A 221 -9.59 6.15 1.54
CA LYS A 221 -9.78 6.00 0.09
C LYS A 221 -11.21 5.65 -0.29
N GLU A 222 -12.03 5.16 0.64
CA GLU A 222 -13.46 5.01 0.37
C GLU A 222 -14.06 6.42 0.22
N PRO A 223 -14.73 6.73 -0.91
CA PRO A 223 -15.38 8.02 -1.07
C PRO A 223 -16.35 8.15 0.09
N VAL A 224 -16.13 9.14 0.95
CA VAL A 224 -17.12 9.52 1.96
C VAL A 224 -18.35 9.90 1.16
N VAL A 225 -19.29 8.95 1.05
CA VAL A 225 -20.59 9.18 0.44
C VAL A 225 -21.24 10.22 1.34
N SER A 226 -21.00 11.48 1.01
CA SER A 226 -21.68 12.59 1.64
C SER A 226 -23.16 12.30 1.41
N LYS A 227 -23.84 11.94 2.50
CA LYS A 227 -25.29 11.83 2.53
C LYS A 227 -25.79 13.14 1.96
N ALA A 228 -26.30 13.10 0.73
CA ALA A 228 -26.81 14.28 0.06
C ALA A 228 -27.84 14.91 1.00
N SER A 229 -27.53 16.11 1.50
CA SER A 229 -28.53 16.91 2.18
C SER A 229 -29.55 17.29 1.12
N ASP A 230 -30.69 16.61 1.14
CA ASP A 230 -31.86 16.91 0.31
C ASP A 230 -32.29 18.37 0.53
N ARG A 231 -31.75 19.29 -0.30
CA ARG A 231 -32.38 20.58 -0.57
C ARG A 231 -32.40 20.76 -2.08
N PRO A 232 -33.57 20.64 -2.72
CA PRO A 232 -33.68 20.88 -4.15
C PRO A 232 -33.48 22.38 -4.44
N PRO A 233 -32.58 22.78 -5.36
CA PRO A 233 -32.63 24.10 -5.95
C PRO A 233 -33.79 24.15 -6.95
N VAL A 234 -34.76 25.03 -6.67
CA VAL A 234 -35.84 25.37 -7.58
C VAL A 234 -35.24 26.14 -8.77
N ALA A 235 -35.23 25.52 -9.95
CA ALA A 235 -34.93 26.18 -11.22
C ALA A 235 -36.18 26.12 -12.12
N LYS A 236 -36.54 27.28 -12.68
CA LYS A 236 -37.68 27.47 -13.56
C LYS A 236 -37.42 26.89 -14.96
N PRO A 237 -38.42 26.30 -15.62
CA PRO A 237 -38.29 25.74 -16.96
C PRO A 237 -38.83 26.72 -17.99
N GLU A 238 -37.97 27.36 -18.77
CA GLU A 238 -38.32 27.92 -20.08
C GLU A 238 -37.03 28.09 -20.89
N ASP A 239 -37.10 27.75 -22.17
CA ASP A 239 -36.04 27.84 -23.19
C ASP A 239 -35.03 26.68 -23.29
N ALA A 240 -35.54 25.48 -23.60
CA ALA A 240 -34.72 24.35 -24.02
C ALA A 240 -35.37 23.51 -25.12
N LYS A 241 -35.76 24.13 -26.24
CA LYS A 241 -36.11 23.40 -27.47
C LYS A 241 -35.78 24.23 -28.70
N GLU A 242 -34.55 24.09 -29.22
CA GLU A 242 -34.27 24.11 -30.68
C GLU A 242 -32.78 23.94 -31.05
N GLY A 243 -31.83 23.99 -30.11
CA GLY A 243 -30.41 23.78 -30.41
C GLY A 243 -29.91 22.32 -30.47
N GLU A 244 -30.73 21.34 -30.07
CA GLU A 244 -30.22 20.02 -29.68
C GLU A 244 -30.05 19.00 -30.82
N ARG A 245 -30.48 19.33 -32.05
CA ARG A 245 -30.44 18.37 -33.17
C ARG A 245 -29.27 18.57 -34.13
N VAL A 246 -28.67 19.75 -34.20
CA VAL A 246 -27.55 20.04 -35.12
C VAL A 246 -26.17 19.83 -34.45
N PHE A 247 -26.08 19.92 -33.12
CA PHE A 247 -24.80 19.74 -32.39
C PHE A 247 -24.42 18.29 -32.07
N LYS A 248 -25.33 17.31 -32.26
CA LYS A 248 -25.12 15.91 -31.87
C LYS A 248 -24.34 15.06 -32.88
N GLU A 249 -24.09 15.54 -34.10
CA GLU A 249 -23.37 14.78 -35.13
C GLU A 249 -21.95 15.30 -35.45
N LEU A 250 -21.60 16.54 -35.14
CA LEU A 250 -20.30 17.12 -35.49
C LEU A 250 -19.21 17.09 -34.39
N ASN A 251 -19.50 16.55 -33.19
CA ASN A 251 -18.57 16.67 -32.05
C ASN A 251 -18.24 15.37 -31.28
N LYS A 252 -18.40 14.20 -31.91
CA LYS A 252 -18.06 12.91 -31.27
C LYS A 252 -16.56 12.66 -31.05
N PRO A 253 -15.61 13.14 -31.88
CA PRO A 253 -14.18 12.97 -31.57
C PRO A 253 -13.65 13.97 -30.52
N ASN A 254 -14.32 15.10 -30.28
CA ASN A 254 -13.84 16.13 -29.33
C ASN A 254 -14.46 16.03 -27.92
N ALA A 255 -15.63 15.39 -27.77
CA ALA A 255 -16.25 15.24 -26.45
C ALA A 255 -15.46 14.28 -25.53
N GLN A 256 -14.89 13.21 -26.07
CA GLN A 256 -14.00 12.31 -25.31
C GLN A 256 -12.66 12.98 -24.97
N ALA A 257 -12.09 13.75 -25.91
CA ALA A 257 -10.87 14.52 -25.65
C ALA A 257 -11.10 15.57 -24.56
N ALA A 258 -12.23 16.28 -24.58
CA ALA A 258 -12.61 17.23 -23.54
C ALA A 258 -12.90 16.56 -22.19
N ALA A 259 -13.54 15.40 -22.17
CA ALA A 259 -13.77 14.63 -20.94
C ALA A 259 -12.45 14.12 -20.33
N ASN A 260 -11.53 13.63 -21.17
CA ASN A 260 -10.20 13.20 -20.73
C ASN A 260 -9.36 14.39 -20.24
N ALA A 261 -9.38 15.52 -20.94
CA ALA A 261 -8.70 16.75 -20.51
C ALA A 261 -9.22 17.26 -19.16
N ARG A 262 -10.54 17.18 -18.90
CA ARG A 262 -11.13 17.53 -17.60
C ARG A 262 -10.71 16.57 -16.49
N LYS A 263 -10.67 15.26 -16.76
CA LYS A 263 -10.18 14.25 -15.79
C LYS A 263 -8.72 14.48 -15.43
N TRP A 264 -7.84 14.66 -16.42
CA TRP A 264 -6.43 14.94 -16.20
C TRP A 264 -6.20 16.31 -15.54
N GLY A 265 -6.99 17.33 -15.89
CA GLY A 265 -6.97 18.64 -15.25
C GLY A 265 -7.33 18.58 -13.76
N ALA A 266 -8.36 17.82 -13.39
CA ALA A 266 -8.76 17.63 -12.00
C ALA A 266 -7.69 16.87 -11.18
N ILE A 267 -7.06 15.85 -11.76
CA ILE A 267 -5.96 15.10 -11.11
C ILE A 267 -4.74 16.01 -10.89
N LYS A 268 -4.32 16.77 -11.92
CA LYS A 268 -3.19 17.71 -11.81
C LYS A 268 -3.46 18.81 -10.78
N LEU A 269 -4.68 19.35 -10.73
CA LEU A 269 -5.07 20.37 -9.76
C LEU A 269 -5.12 19.79 -8.34
N GLY A 270 -5.63 18.57 -8.17
CA GLY A 270 -5.57 17.85 -6.89
C GLY A 270 -4.14 17.59 -6.41
N ALA A 271 -3.24 17.19 -7.32
CA ALA A 271 -1.82 17.04 -7.02
C ALA A 271 -1.15 18.36 -6.64
N GLY A 272 -1.48 19.47 -7.31
CA GLY A 272 -0.99 20.80 -6.97
C GLY A 272 -1.44 21.27 -5.58
N VAL A 273 -2.72 21.08 -5.24
CA VAL A 273 -3.25 21.41 -3.90
C VAL A 273 -2.62 20.54 -2.82
N ALA A 274 -2.42 19.24 -3.08
CA ALA A 274 -1.74 18.34 -2.15
C ALA A 274 -0.26 18.74 -1.93
N ALA A 275 0.45 19.14 -2.99
CA ALA A 275 1.83 19.61 -2.90
C ALA A 275 1.93 20.91 -2.08
N LEU A 276 1.00 21.85 -2.24
CA LEU A 276 0.94 23.08 -1.45
C LEU A 276 0.62 22.79 0.02
N ALA A 277 -0.32 21.88 0.31
CA ALA A 277 -0.65 21.49 1.68
C ALA A 277 0.53 20.79 2.36
N PHE A 278 1.22 19.90 1.65
CA PHE A 278 2.42 19.24 2.15
C PHE A 278 3.58 20.22 2.36
N GLY A 279 3.75 21.18 1.44
CA GLY A 279 4.71 22.28 1.57
C GLY A 279 4.43 23.16 2.79
N ALA A 280 3.16 23.48 3.07
CA ALA A 280 2.77 24.27 4.23
C ALA A 280 3.01 23.52 5.55
N VAL A 281 2.69 22.22 5.61
CA VAL A 281 2.93 21.38 6.78
C VAL A 281 4.43 21.23 7.05
N THR A 282 5.23 20.92 6.02
CA THR A 282 6.69 20.80 6.15
C THR A 282 7.34 22.13 6.54
N TYR A 283 6.90 23.26 5.98
CA TYR A 283 7.34 24.59 6.40
C TYR A 283 7.00 24.87 7.88
N SER A 284 5.81 24.51 8.35
CA SER A 284 5.41 24.71 9.76
C SER A 284 6.26 23.89 10.73
N MET A 285 6.60 22.65 10.37
CA MET A 285 7.49 21.78 11.15
C MET A 285 8.92 22.33 11.17
N LEU A 286 9.46 22.71 10.00
CA LEU A 286 10.80 23.30 9.89
C LEU A 286 10.92 24.63 10.64
N ASN A 287 9.88 25.48 10.63
CA ASN A 287 9.88 26.74 11.37
C ASN A 287 9.83 26.52 12.89
N LYS A 288 9.15 25.46 13.35
CA LYS A 288 9.14 25.06 14.76
C LYS A 288 10.53 24.56 15.18
N ASP A 289 11.15 23.69 14.39
CA ASP A 289 12.49 23.16 14.66
C ASP A 289 13.56 24.26 14.59
N TYR A 290 13.42 25.22 13.67
CA TYR A 290 14.32 26.38 13.58
C TYR A 290 14.22 27.28 14.82
N LYS A 291 13.01 27.51 15.36
CA LYS A 291 12.83 28.26 16.61
C LYS A 291 13.42 27.53 17.81
N ASP A 292 13.23 26.20 17.90
CA ASP A 292 13.83 25.38 18.96
C ASP A 292 15.37 25.45 18.88
N TYR A 293 15.93 25.28 17.68
CA TYR A 293 17.35 25.41 17.42
C TYR A 293 17.92 26.78 17.81
N LYS A 294 17.25 27.87 17.41
CA LYS A 294 17.67 29.23 17.77
C LYS A 294 17.68 29.45 19.29
N SER A 295 16.67 28.94 20.00
CA SER A 295 16.60 29.01 21.47
C SER A 295 17.72 28.23 22.17
N ARG A 296 18.25 27.19 21.52
CA ARG A 296 19.40 26.42 22.02
C ARG A 296 20.74 27.08 21.72
N ILE A 297 20.86 27.85 20.62
CA ILE A 297 22.07 28.64 20.32
C ILE A 297 22.27 29.78 21.31
N ASP A 298 21.18 30.40 21.76
CA ASP A 298 21.25 31.49 22.73
C ASP A 298 21.73 31.02 24.14
N ASN A 299 21.95 29.71 24.33
CA ASN A 299 22.66 29.12 25.47
C ASN A 299 24.11 28.76 25.08
N PRO A 300 25.12 29.51 25.53
CA PRO A 300 26.50 29.41 25.02
C PRO A 300 27.30 28.16 25.44
N GLU A 301 26.70 27.18 26.13
CA GLU A 301 27.45 26.03 26.70
C GLU A 301 27.50 24.75 25.85
N GLY A 302 27.05 24.74 24.60
CA GLY A 302 27.19 23.49 23.83
C GLY A 302 26.82 23.52 22.37
N LEU A 303 27.67 24.11 21.51
CA LEU A 303 27.51 24.01 20.05
C LEU A 303 28.85 23.97 19.30
N MET A 304 29.38 22.75 19.15
CA MET A 304 30.33 22.39 18.09
C MET A 304 29.85 21.07 17.47
N SER A 305 28.81 21.15 16.63
CA SER A 305 28.42 20.13 15.64
C SER A 305 26.96 20.40 15.25
N TYR A 306 26.65 20.31 13.95
CA TYR A 306 25.33 20.48 13.30
C TYR A 306 25.02 21.85 12.67
N ALA A 307 25.44 21.99 11.41
CA ALA A 307 24.77 22.73 10.33
C ALA A 307 25.41 22.22 8.99
N LYS A 308 24.79 21.97 7.83
CA LYS A 308 23.57 22.43 7.14
C LYS A 308 23.23 21.39 6.03
N PRO A 309 21.97 20.90 5.91
CA PRO A 309 21.37 20.80 4.56
C PRO A 309 19.86 21.12 4.44
N GLY A 310 19.13 21.34 5.54
CA GLY A 310 17.65 21.30 5.53
C GLY A 310 16.90 22.42 4.79
N ILE A 311 17.52 23.57 4.51
CA ILE A 311 16.81 24.75 3.98
C ILE A 311 16.58 24.66 2.46
N TYR A 312 17.50 24.06 1.70
CA TYR A 312 17.42 24.05 0.23
C TYR A 312 16.32 23.14 -0.34
N VAL A 313 15.94 22.08 0.38
CA VAL A 313 14.92 21.11 -0.09
C VAL A 313 13.50 21.69 -0.07
N SER A 314 13.19 22.56 0.90
CA SER A 314 11.85 23.15 1.04
C SER A 314 11.53 24.18 -0.06
N VAL A 315 12.54 24.93 -0.51
CA VAL A 315 12.40 25.93 -1.59
C VAL A 315 12.24 25.24 -2.94
N GLY A 316 12.94 24.12 -3.18
CA GLY A 316 12.83 23.35 -4.41
C GLY A 316 11.45 22.71 -4.61
N ALA A 317 10.88 22.09 -3.56
CA ALA A 317 9.56 21.45 -3.65
C ALA A 317 8.42 22.46 -3.87
N ALA A 318 8.51 23.65 -3.27
CA ALA A 318 7.54 24.72 -3.48
C ALA A 318 7.58 25.26 -4.93
N ALA A 319 8.78 25.41 -5.52
CA ALA A 319 8.94 25.88 -6.89
C ALA A 319 8.36 24.89 -7.92
N VAL A 320 8.57 23.58 -7.72
CA VAL A 320 7.99 22.53 -8.59
C VAL A 320 6.46 22.50 -8.46
N GLY A 321 5.92 22.63 -7.23
CA GLY A 321 4.47 22.69 -7.00
C GLY A 321 3.80 23.88 -7.70
N ILE A 322 4.44 25.05 -7.70
CA ILE A 322 3.94 26.25 -8.40
C ILE A 322 4.00 26.06 -9.92
N GLY A 323 5.08 25.46 -10.45
CA GLY A 323 5.21 25.18 -11.88
C GLY A 323 4.12 24.26 -12.44
N VAL A 324 3.77 23.20 -11.71
CA VAL A 324 2.69 22.26 -12.07
C VAL A 324 1.30 22.91 -11.96
N SER A 325 1.13 23.84 -11.02
CA SER A 325 -0.14 24.57 -10.83
C SER A 325 -0.37 25.64 -11.90
N LEU A 326 0.69 26.32 -12.36
CA LEU A 326 0.57 27.33 -13.42
C LEU A 326 0.34 26.69 -14.80
N THR A 327 1.03 25.60 -15.11
CA THR A 327 0.82 24.87 -16.39
C THR A 327 -0.60 24.31 -16.50
N SER A 328 -1.18 23.82 -15.40
CA SER A 328 -2.58 23.34 -15.38
C SER A 328 -3.62 24.45 -15.60
N LEU A 329 -3.35 25.69 -15.14
CA LEU A 329 -4.21 26.85 -15.44
C LEU A 329 -4.19 27.23 -16.93
N PHE A 330 -3.04 27.16 -17.59
CA PHE A 330 -2.92 27.40 -19.04
C PHE A 330 -3.63 26.33 -19.86
N ASP A 331 -3.50 25.05 -19.48
CA ASP A 331 -4.22 23.94 -20.12
C ASP A 331 -5.74 24.13 -20.00
N PHE A 332 -6.24 24.61 -18.84
CA PHE A 332 -7.66 24.86 -18.63
C PHE A 332 -8.19 26.03 -19.48
N LYS A 333 -7.39 27.10 -19.62
CA LYS A 333 -7.74 28.25 -20.48
C LYS A 333 -7.79 27.85 -21.96
N ARG A 334 -6.85 27.00 -22.40
CA ARG A 334 -6.81 26.47 -23.78
C ARG A 334 -7.97 25.52 -24.06
N ALA A 335 -8.32 24.64 -23.11
CA ALA A 335 -9.49 23.77 -23.22
C ALA A 335 -10.81 24.55 -23.31
N LYS A 336 -10.91 25.70 -22.62
CA LYS A 336 -12.08 26.59 -22.70
C LYS A 336 -12.20 27.25 -24.09
N GLN A 337 -11.09 27.70 -24.66
CA GLN A 337 -11.05 28.29 -26.01
C GLN A 337 -11.41 27.28 -27.12
N LEU A 338 -11.06 26.00 -26.95
CA LEU A 338 -11.40 24.94 -27.90
C LEU A 338 -12.87 24.47 -27.81
N SER A 339 -13.59 24.92 -26.77
CA SER A 339 -15.00 24.54 -26.55
C SER A 339 -16.01 25.62 -26.94
N GLN A 340 -15.53 26.79 -27.38
CA GLN A 340 -16.33 27.89 -27.93
C GLN A 340 -16.30 27.83 -29.46
#